data_AF-F9DYC0-F1
#
_entry.id   AF-F9DYC0-F1
#
_cell.length_a   1.000
_cell.length_b   1.000
_cell.length_c   1.000
_cell.angle_alpha   90.00
_cell.angle_beta   90.00
_cell.angle_gamma   90.00
#
_symmetry.space_group_name_H-M   'P 1'
#
loop_
_entity.id
_entity.type
_entity.pdbx_description
1 polymer ?
#
loop_
_entity_poly.entity_id
_entity_poly.type
_entity_poly.pdbx_seq_one_letter_code
_entity_poly.pdbx_strand_id
1 'polypeptide(L)' 'MGDFTGFRYLLLLLSGVVIFIVGLVKINTARGSKAFIPLVTGGLFVSLSVFLLTPNGSEIIADLLNLQ' A
#
# COMPACT_ATOMS: atom_id res chain seq x y z
N MET A 1 -20.29 -3.55 15.66
CA MET A 1 -20.12 -2.22 15.02
C MET A 1 -18.63 -2.08 14.69
N GLY A 2 -18.15 -2.69 13.59
CA GLY A 2 -16.69 -2.81 13.37
C GLY A 2 -16.21 -3.19 11.97
N ASP A 3 -17.09 -3.42 10.99
CA ASP A 3 -16.69 -3.93 9.67
C ASP A 3 -16.22 -2.86 8.67
N PHE A 4 -16.27 -1.57 9.02
CA PHE A 4 -15.86 -0.49 8.12
C PHE A 4 -14.35 -0.29 8.05
N THR A 5 -13.62 -0.59 9.13
CA THR A 5 -12.17 -0.35 9.20
C THR A 5 -11.43 -1.33 8.30
N GLY A 6 -11.76 -2.63 8.39
CA GLY A 6 -11.22 -3.67 7.51
C GLY A 6 -11.51 -3.42 6.03
N PHE A 7 -12.74 -2.99 5.71
CA PHE A 7 -13.14 -2.65 4.35
C PHE A 7 -12.32 -1.48 3.76
N ARG A 8 -11.98 -0.48 4.58
CA ARG A 8 -11.17 0.67 4.18
C ARG A 8 -9.73 0.27 3.82
N TYR A 9 -9.13 -0.63 4.58
CA TYR A 9 -7.80 -1.16 4.27
C TYR A 9 -7.81 -2.03 3.01
N LEU A 10 -8.91 -2.75 2.76
CA LEU A 10 -9.12 -3.53 1.55
C LEU A 10 -9.19 -2.64 0.29
N LEU A 11 -9.87 -1.49 0.38
CA LEU A 11 -9.89 -0.48 -0.68
C LEU A 11 -8.51 0.16 -0.91
N LEU A 12 -7.77 0.46 0.16
CA LEU A 12 -6.39 0.96 0.09
C LEU A 12 -5.49 -0.06 -0.62
N LEU A 13 -5.57 -1.33 -0.23
CA LEU A 13 -4.85 -2.44 -0.87
C LEU A 13 -5.17 -2.52 -2.36
N LEU A 14 -6.46 -2.46 -2.72
CA LEU A 14 -6.91 -2.53 -4.11
C LEU A 14 -6.34 -1.36 -4.94
N SER A 15 -6.38 -0.13 -4.41
CA SER A 15 -5.78 1.03 -5.07
C SER A 15 -4.26 0.93 -5.22
N GLY A 16 -3.56 0.41 -4.21
CA GLY A 16 -2.12 0.18 -4.25
C GLY A 16 -1.72 -0.83 -5.33
N VAL A 17 -2.48 -1.91 -5.45
CA VAL A 17 -2.27 -2.94 -6.49
C VAL A 17 -2.48 -2.34 -7.89
N VAL A 18 -3.51 -1.52 -8.09
CA VAL A 18 -3.75 -0.84 -9.38
C VAL A 18 -2.58 0.08 -9.73
N ILE A 19 -2.10 0.89 -8.79
CA ILE A 19 -0.95 1.78 -8.99
C ILE A 19 0.32 0.97 -9.32
N PHE A 20 0.53 -0.16 -8.64
CA PHE A 20 1.66 -1.05 -8.88
C PHE A 20 1.63 -1.68 -10.27
N ILE A 21 0.46 -2.17 -10.71
CA ILE A 21 0.27 -2.73 -12.06
C ILE A 21 0.49 -1.64 -13.12
N VAL A 22 -0.04 -0.43 -12.92
CA VAL A 22 0.21 0.70 -13.84
C VAL A 22 1.70 1.04 -13.90
N GLY A 23 2.42 1.00 -12.77
CA GLY A 23 3.87 1.15 -12.72
C GLY A 23 4.61 0.08 -13.54
N LEU A 24 4.21 -1.20 -13.40
CA LEU A 24 4.75 -2.33 -14.16
C LEU A 24 4.47 -2.23 -15.67
N VAL A 25 3.28 -1.81 -16.07
CA VAL A 25 2.95 -1.60 -17.49
C VAL A 25 3.77 -0.44 -18.06
N LYS A 26 3.94 0.62 -17.27
CA LYS A 26 4.67 1.83 -17.67
C LYS A 26 6.18 1.61 -17.78
N ILE A 27 6.79 0.75 -16.94
CA ILE A 27 8.22 0.41 -17.07
C ILE A 27 8.50 -0.45 -18.30
N ASN A 28 7.55 -1.31 -18.68
CA ASN A 28 7.67 -2.17 -19.85
C ASN A 28 7.44 -1.39 -21.15
N THR A 29 6.54 -0.40 -21.13
CA THR A 29 6.18 0.44 -22.29
C THR A 29 7.14 1.60 -22.50
N ALA A 30 7.52 2.30 -21.43
CA ALA A 30 8.47 3.39 -21.46
C ALA A 30 9.74 2.92 -20.77
N ARG A 31 10.66 2.31 -21.53
CA ARG A 31 12.03 1.93 -21.11
C ARG A 31 12.82 3.15 -20.63
N GLY A 32 12.48 3.66 -19.45
CA GLY A 32 13.02 4.91 -18.93
C GLY A 32 12.80 5.03 -17.43
N SER A 33 13.77 5.64 -16.76
CA SER A 33 13.84 5.85 -15.31
C SER A 33 12.59 6.50 -14.69
N LYS A 34 11.75 7.17 -15.50
CA LYS A 34 10.47 7.77 -15.08
C LYS A 34 9.42 6.73 -14.64
N ALA A 35 9.56 5.47 -15.03
CA ALA A 35 8.66 4.40 -14.60
C ALA A 35 9.08 3.74 -13.27
N PHE A 36 10.27 4.06 -12.76
CA PHE A 36 10.75 3.56 -11.48
C PHE A 36 9.96 4.15 -10.30
N ILE A 37 9.60 5.44 -10.39
CA ILE A 37 8.84 6.17 -9.36
C ILE A 37 7.50 5.47 -9.03
N PRO A 38 6.59 5.23 -10.00
CA PRO A 38 5.31 4.58 -9.69
C PRO A 38 5.46 3.13 -9.22
N LEU A 39 6.55 2.45 -9.60
CA LEU A 39 6.80 1.05 -9.24
C LEU A 39 7.27 0.95 -7.77
N VAL A 40 8.19 1.82 -7.36
CA VAL A 40 8.62 1.93 -5.96
C VAL A 40 7.50 2.44 -5.08
N THR A 41 6.78 3.48 -5.50
CA THR A 41 5.64 4.02 -4.75
C THR A 41 4.52 2.97 -4.62
N GLY A 42 4.16 2.27 -5.70
CA GLY A 42 3.15 1.21 -5.67
C GLY A 42 3.56 0.04 -4.78
N GLY A 43 4.83 -0.39 -4.84
CA GLY A 43 5.35 -1.47 -4.00
C GLY A 43 5.32 -1.12 -2.51
N LEU A 44 5.76 0.09 -2.15
CA LEU A 44 5.66 0.59 -0.77
C LEU A 44 4.21 0.64 -0.29
N PHE A 45 3.29 1.09 -1.15
CA PHE A 45 1.88 1.21 -0.82
C PHE A 45 1.21 -0.16 -0.58
N VAL A 46 1.56 -1.16 -1.38
CA VAL A 46 1.09 -2.54 -1.20
C VAL A 46 1.65 -3.13 0.11
N SER A 47 2.96 -3.00 0.35
CA SER A 47 3.58 -3.49 1.59
C SER A 47 2.98 -2.87 2.84
N LEU A 48 2.76 -1.54 2.85
CA LEU A 48 2.09 -0.84 3.95
C LEU A 48 0.64 -1.30 4.14
N SER A 49 -0.09 -1.50 3.04
CA SER A 49 -1.48 -1.97 3.10
C SER A 49 -1.59 -3.38 3.66
N VAL A 50 -0.68 -4.28 3.29
CA VAL A 50 -0.58 -5.64 3.85
C VAL A 50 -0.19 -5.61 5.33
N PHE A 51 0.77 -4.75 5.69
CA PHE A 51 1.19 -4.58 7.08
C PHE A 51 0.05 -4.08 7.97
N LEU A 52 -0.75 -3.13 7.46
CA LEU A 52 -1.95 -2.61 8.13
C LEU A 52 -3.10 -3.62 8.21
N LEU A 53 -3.21 -4.54 7.25
CA LEU A 53 -4.19 -5.62 7.28
C LEU A 53 -3.84 -6.70 8.33
N THR A 54 -2.59 -6.76 8.77
CA THR A 54 -2.15 -7.73 9.77
C THR A 54 -2.75 -7.34 11.13
N PRO A 55 -3.33 -8.28 11.90
CA PRO A 55 -4.04 -7.97 13.15
C PRO A 55 -3.19 -7.24 14.21
N ASN A 56 -1.86 -7.36 14.17
CA ASN A 56 -0.94 -6.67 15.08
C ASN A 56 -0.44 -5.31 14.52
N GLY A 57 -0.80 -4.96 13.29
CA GLY A 57 -0.31 -3.74 12.62
C GLY A 57 -0.81 -2.46 13.29
N SER A 58 -2.03 -2.46 13.81
CA SER A 58 -2.59 -1.32 14.56
C SER A 58 -1.87 -1.08 15.89
N GLU A 59 -1.45 -2.15 16.57
CA GLU A 59 -0.73 -2.06 17.85
C GLU A 59 0.68 -1.49 17.65
N ILE A 60 1.38 -1.94 16.60
CA ILE A 60 2.71 -1.43 16.24
C ILE A 60 2.66 0.06 15.86
N ILE A 61 1.61 0.51 15.15
CA ILE A 61 1.46 1.92 14.78
C ILE A 61 1.12 2.79 16.00
N ALA A 62 0.29 2.29 16.92
CA ALA A 62 -0.02 2.98 18.16
C ALA A 62 1.22 3.18 19.04
N ASP A 63 2.08 2.16 19.09
CA ASP A 63 3.37 2.19 19.81
C ASP A 63 4.37 3.15 19.14
N LEU A 64 4.50 3.10 17.80
CA LEU A 64 5.39 3.99 17.04
C LEU A 64 4.95 5.46 17.05
N LEU A 65 3.65 5.74 17.05
CA LEU A 65 3.13 7.11 17.16
C LEU A 65 3.07 7.59 18.61
N ASN A 66 3.48 6.76 19.58
CA ASN A 66 3.43 7.05 21.01
C ASN A 66 2.05 7.58 21.43
N LEU A 67 1.00 6.97 20.88
CA LEU A 67 -0.40 7.26 21.20
C LEU A 67 -0.85 6.53 22.48
N GLN A 68 0.11 6.06 23.27
CA GLN A 68 -0.10 5.37 24.54
C GLN A 68 -0.37 6.35 25.68
#